data_AF-G9EUP1-F1
#
_entry.id   AF-G9EUP1-F1
#
_cell.length_a   1.000
_cell.length_b   1.000
_cell.length_c   1.000
_cell.angle_alpha   90.00
_cell.angle_beta   90.00
_cell.angle_gamma   90.00
#
_symmetry.space_group_name_H-M   'P 1'
#
loop_
_entity.id
_entity.type
_entity.pdbx_description
1 polymer ?
#
loop_
_entity_poly.entity_id
_entity_poly.type
_entity_poly.pdbx_seq_one_letter_code
_entity_poly.pdbx_strand_id
1 'polypeptide(L)'
;MNRVNKLCQLASKGDLLKIKELNVSTEEINKLVSWADFGQAAAFLGTYNALMLAASNGHVDVVKYLLEEKNADISIKGGRKKDFTALDCAKNQWWFGPGINKDLVAFMSKWNSIKERAALAQALRTENPRFTPEQWIDKGKEFFNPSNGKTKDYIRAKICFKQAIIFENTHELAKIHLFMLNQRSLDNANAWNKLGDNYFFEKNRKK
;
A
#
# COMPACT_ATOMS: atom_id res chain seq x y z
N MET A 1 5.92 -5.45 31.70
CA MET A 1 5.77 -5.93 30.31
C MET A 1 6.26 -4.84 29.37
N ASN A 2 7.18 -5.14 28.45
CA ASN A 2 7.75 -4.12 27.55
C ASN A 2 6.66 -3.53 26.63
N ARG A 3 6.82 -2.28 26.20
CA ARG A 3 5.88 -1.55 25.33
C ARG A 3 5.59 -2.28 24.02
N VAL A 4 6.60 -2.88 23.39
CA VAL A 4 6.44 -3.72 22.18
C VAL A 4 5.60 -4.96 22.45
N ASN A 5 5.75 -5.56 23.62
CA ASN A 5 4.92 -6.69 24.05
C ASN A 5 3.46 -6.20 24.20
N LYS A 6 3.24 -5.03 24.81
CA LYS A 6 1.90 -4.45 24.91
C LYS A 6 1.27 -4.22 23.54
N LEU A 7 2.03 -3.66 22.59
CA LEU A 7 1.60 -3.48 21.21
C LEU A 7 1.15 -4.81 20.58
N CYS A 8 1.96 -5.86 20.69
CA CYS A 8 1.66 -7.18 20.14
C CYS A 8 0.39 -7.80 20.73
N GLN A 9 0.16 -7.65 22.04
CA GLN A 9 -1.07 -8.11 22.69
C GLN A 9 -2.31 -7.33 22.22
N LEU A 10 -2.19 -6.03 22.02
CA LEU A 10 -3.31 -5.23 21.52
C LEU A 10 -3.60 -5.56 20.05
N ALA A 11 -2.55 -5.78 19.25
CA ALA A 11 -2.67 -6.18 17.86
C ALA A 11 -3.31 -7.56 17.69
N SER A 12 -3.00 -8.53 18.56
CA SER A 12 -3.67 -9.84 18.54
C SER A 12 -5.15 -9.76 18.95
N LYS A 13 -5.52 -8.76 19.76
CA LYS A 13 -6.91 -8.51 20.20
C LYS A 13 -7.70 -7.61 19.25
N GLY A 14 -7.04 -6.94 18.31
CA GLY A 14 -7.69 -5.97 17.41
C GLY A 14 -8.02 -4.62 18.07
N ASP A 15 -7.39 -4.27 19.20
CA ASP A 15 -7.71 -3.05 19.95
C ASP A 15 -7.00 -1.82 19.35
N LEU A 16 -7.50 -1.35 18.19
CA LEU A 16 -6.92 -0.24 17.44
C LEU A 16 -6.82 1.06 18.25
N LEU A 17 -7.82 1.36 19.08
CA LEU A 17 -7.85 2.58 19.89
C LEU A 17 -6.64 2.63 20.84
N LYS A 18 -6.42 1.57 21.61
CA LYS A 18 -5.26 1.51 22.51
C LYS A 18 -3.93 1.46 21.77
N ILE A 19 -3.88 0.86 20.57
CA ILE A 19 -2.67 0.88 19.75
C ILE A 19 -2.31 2.32 19.35
N LYS A 20 -3.31 3.14 18.98
CA LYS A 20 -3.12 4.55 18.64
C LYS A 20 -2.63 5.35 19.85
N GLU A 21 -3.21 5.12 21.03
CA GLU A 21 -2.80 5.75 22.28
C GLU A 21 -1.35 5.42 22.69
N LEU A 22 -0.88 4.20 22.39
CA LEU A 22 0.50 3.82 22.69
C LEU A 22 1.55 4.64 21.92
N ASN A 23 1.18 5.35 20.85
CA ASN A 23 2.07 6.18 20.02
C ASN A 23 3.41 5.51 19.65
N VAL A 24 3.33 4.28 19.13
CA VAL A 24 4.51 3.46 18.77
C VAL A 24 5.19 3.95 17.49
N SER A 25 6.52 3.77 17.43
CA SER A 25 7.35 4.01 16.25
C SER A 25 7.31 2.83 15.27
N THR A 26 7.71 3.07 14.02
CA THR A 26 7.85 2.00 13.00
C THR A 26 8.87 0.94 13.42
N GLU A 27 9.96 1.35 14.08
CA GLU A 27 10.99 0.42 14.58
C GLU A 27 10.43 -0.51 15.67
N GLU A 28 9.64 0.04 16.60
CA GLU A 28 8.94 -0.74 17.63
C GLU A 28 7.93 -1.72 17.02
N ILE A 29 7.20 -1.31 15.97
CA ILE A 29 6.25 -2.16 15.25
C ILE A 29 6.96 -3.32 14.53
N ASN A 30 8.14 -3.05 13.97
CA ASN A 30 8.91 -4.02 13.20
C ASN A 30 9.65 -5.04 14.08
N LYS A 31 9.85 -4.73 15.36
CA LYS A 31 10.56 -5.58 16.30
C LYS A 31 9.82 -6.92 16.51
N LEU A 32 10.55 -8.01 16.33
CA LEU A 32 10.09 -9.36 16.63
C LEU A 32 10.22 -9.64 18.13
N VAL A 33 9.18 -10.17 18.73
CA VAL A 33 9.13 -10.56 20.14
C VAL A 33 8.76 -12.03 20.29
N SER A 34 9.31 -12.68 21.31
CA SER A 34 9.04 -14.10 21.58
C SER A 34 7.66 -14.26 22.20
N TRP A 35 6.88 -15.25 21.75
CA TRP A 35 5.57 -15.49 22.36
C TRP A 35 5.66 -15.98 23.82
N ALA A 36 6.81 -16.56 24.19
CA ALA A 36 7.15 -16.90 25.57
C ALA A 36 7.02 -15.71 26.53
N ASP A 37 7.23 -14.49 26.03
CA ASP A 37 7.12 -13.27 26.84
C ASP A 37 5.66 -12.88 27.16
N PHE A 38 4.67 -13.57 26.56
CA PHE A 38 3.24 -13.36 26.79
C PHE A 38 2.58 -14.40 27.72
N GLY A 39 3.30 -15.43 28.18
CA GLY A 39 2.79 -16.45 29.12
C GLY A 39 3.52 -17.80 29.05
N GLN A 40 3.16 -18.74 29.94
CA GLN A 40 3.86 -20.04 30.16
C GLN A 40 3.80 -21.06 28.99
N ALA A 41 3.39 -20.68 27.79
CA ALA A 41 3.54 -21.52 26.59
C ALA A 41 4.94 -21.35 25.94
N ALA A 42 5.97 -21.21 26.78
CA ALA A 42 7.24 -20.54 26.48
C ALA A 42 8.33 -21.39 25.79
N ALA A 43 8.12 -22.69 25.56
CA ALA A 43 9.17 -23.55 24.99
C ALA A 43 9.06 -23.80 23.48
N PHE A 44 7.97 -23.40 22.80
CA PHE A 44 7.67 -23.90 21.45
C PHE A 44 7.30 -22.85 20.38
N LEU A 45 7.29 -21.56 20.69
CA LEU A 45 6.58 -20.57 19.85
C LEU A 45 7.56 -19.47 19.42
N GLY A 46 7.73 -19.32 18.10
CA GLY A 46 8.74 -18.45 17.50
C GLY A 46 8.56 -16.96 17.79
N THR A 47 9.27 -16.12 17.04
CA THR A 47 9.22 -14.67 17.23
C THR A 47 8.27 -14.02 16.22
N TYR A 48 7.44 -13.10 16.67
CA TYR A 48 6.42 -12.44 15.85
C TYR A 48 6.38 -10.95 16.17
N ASN A 49 5.89 -10.13 15.24
CA ASN A 49 5.65 -8.71 15.48
C ASN A 49 4.14 -8.40 15.48
N ALA A 50 3.80 -7.15 15.77
CA ALA A 50 2.40 -6.71 15.87
C ALA A 50 1.61 -6.94 14.57
N LEU A 51 2.24 -6.71 13.42
CA LEU A 51 1.60 -6.88 12.11
C LEU A 51 1.27 -8.36 11.83
N MET A 52 2.18 -9.29 12.13
CA MET A 52 1.94 -10.74 11.98
C MET A 52 0.77 -11.21 12.84
N LEU A 53 0.69 -10.71 14.08
CA LEU A 53 -0.37 -11.09 15.02
C LEU A 53 -1.73 -10.55 14.59
N ALA A 54 -1.80 -9.29 14.17
CA ALA A 54 -3.03 -8.72 13.61
C ALA A 54 -3.47 -9.46 12.35
N ALA A 55 -2.52 -9.79 11.46
CA ALA A 55 -2.78 -10.50 10.22
C ALA A 55 -3.28 -11.94 10.46
N SER A 56 -2.66 -12.67 11.40
CA SER A 56 -3.08 -14.04 11.76
C SER A 56 -4.49 -14.09 12.34
N ASN A 57 -4.87 -13.06 13.10
CA ASN A 57 -6.20 -12.97 13.72
C ASN A 57 -7.25 -12.28 12.83
N GLY A 58 -6.86 -11.77 11.66
CA GLY A 58 -7.80 -11.16 10.71
C GLY A 58 -8.23 -9.74 11.07
N HIS A 59 -7.50 -9.03 11.94
CA HIS A 59 -7.83 -7.66 12.37
C HIS A 59 -7.47 -6.64 11.29
N VAL A 60 -8.36 -6.48 10.31
CA VAL A 60 -8.13 -5.70 9.07
C VAL A 60 -7.80 -4.23 9.36
N ASP A 61 -8.50 -3.63 10.30
CA ASP A 61 -8.34 -2.23 10.71
C ASP A 61 -6.95 -1.97 11.33
N VAL A 62 -6.49 -2.87 12.19
CA VAL A 62 -5.14 -2.83 12.77
C VAL A 62 -4.09 -3.05 11.68
N VAL A 63 -4.28 -4.02 10.79
CA VAL A 63 -3.34 -4.27 9.67
C VAL A 63 -3.22 -3.05 8.76
N LYS A 64 -4.35 -2.43 8.38
CA LYS A 64 -4.36 -1.20 7.58
C LYS A 64 -3.64 -0.08 8.31
N TYR A 65 -3.96 0.17 9.57
CA TYR A 65 -3.28 1.20 10.37
C TYR A 65 -1.75 1.00 10.42
N LEU A 66 -1.30 -0.22 10.72
CA LEU A 66 0.13 -0.52 10.81
C LEU A 66 0.85 -0.36 9.47
N LEU A 67 0.21 -0.75 8.36
CA LEU A 67 0.80 -0.66 7.03
C LEU A 67 0.71 0.75 6.42
N GLU A 68 -0.47 1.36 6.41
CA GLU A 68 -0.76 2.64 5.76
C GLU A 68 -0.24 3.83 6.56
N GLU A 69 -0.49 3.88 7.87
CA GLU A 69 -0.17 5.05 8.68
C GLU A 69 1.19 4.94 9.36
N LYS A 70 1.60 3.72 9.74
CA LYS A 70 2.86 3.48 10.46
C LYS A 70 3.99 2.90 9.62
N ASN A 71 3.73 2.63 8.33
CA ASN A 71 4.72 2.14 7.38
C ASN A 71 5.46 0.89 7.86
N ALA A 72 4.74 -0.02 8.52
CA ALA A 72 5.28 -1.29 9.01
C ALA A 72 5.87 -2.12 7.86
N ASP A 73 6.97 -2.82 8.14
CA ASP A 73 7.62 -3.65 7.14
C ASP A 73 6.96 -5.04 7.05
N ILE A 74 6.16 -5.20 6.01
CA ILE A 74 5.46 -6.44 5.68
C ILE A 74 6.40 -7.59 5.31
N SER A 75 7.66 -7.30 4.94
CA SER A 75 8.62 -8.31 4.48
C SER A 75 9.34 -9.06 5.61
N ILE A 76 9.21 -8.56 6.85
CA ILE A 76 9.85 -9.16 8.03
C ILE A 76 9.38 -10.61 8.16
N LYS A 77 10.33 -11.50 8.41
CA LYS A 77 10.06 -12.92 8.66
C LYS A 77 10.20 -13.28 10.13
N GLY A 78 9.13 -13.83 10.67
CA GLY A 78 9.00 -14.35 12.02
C GLY A 78 8.69 -15.85 12.00
N GLY A 79 8.24 -16.37 13.13
CA GLY A 79 8.07 -17.79 13.35
C GLY A 79 9.35 -18.45 13.87
N ARG A 80 9.28 -19.77 14.11
CA ARG A 80 10.38 -20.53 14.73
C ARG A 80 11.64 -20.53 13.88
N LYS A 81 11.47 -20.61 12.56
CA LYS A 81 12.59 -20.68 11.60
C LYS A 81 12.74 -19.38 10.80
N LYS A 82 12.06 -18.29 11.21
CA LYS A 82 11.97 -17.04 10.43
C LYS A 82 11.48 -17.31 9.00
N ASP A 83 10.45 -18.12 8.91
CA ASP A 83 9.89 -18.70 7.70
C ASP A 83 8.62 -18.00 7.24
N PHE A 84 7.99 -17.18 8.08
CA PHE A 84 6.68 -16.58 7.78
C PHE A 84 6.71 -15.05 7.79
N THR A 85 6.20 -14.47 6.72
CA THR A 85 5.83 -13.05 6.67
C THR A 85 4.43 -12.82 7.26
N ALA A 86 4.05 -11.56 7.46
CA ALA A 86 2.69 -11.24 7.88
C ALA A 86 1.62 -11.72 6.88
N LEU A 87 1.93 -11.75 5.57
CA LEU A 87 1.02 -12.31 4.56
C LEU A 87 0.86 -13.82 4.72
N ASP A 88 1.92 -14.54 5.06
CA ASP A 88 1.85 -15.99 5.31
C ASP A 88 1.03 -16.30 6.56
N CYS A 89 1.10 -15.43 7.58
CA CYS A 89 0.24 -15.50 8.76
C CYS A 89 -1.24 -15.30 8.41
N ALA A 90 -1.57 -14.34 7.52
CA ALA A 90 -2.94 -14.11 7.06
C ALA A 90 -3.50 -15.29 6.24
N LYS A 91 -2.66 -15.95 5.43
CA LYS A 91 -3.07 -17.08 4.57
C LYS A 91 -3.29 -18.37 5.34
N ASN A 92 -2.40 -18.69 6.28
CA ASN A 92 -2.33 -20.00 6.90
C ASN A 92 -3.05 -20.09 8.25
N GLN A 93 -3.57 -18.97 8.76
CA GLN A 93 -4.32 -18.85 10.02
C GLN A 93 -3.92 -19.84 11.11
N TRP A 94 -3.03 -19.36 11.95
CA TRP A 94 -2.39 -20.18 12.96
C TRP A 94 -3.31 -20.28 14.18
N TRP A 95 -3.41 -21.50 14.74
CA TRP A 95 -4.09 -21.91 15.98
C TRP A 95 -5.07 -20.88 16.58
N PHE A 96 -6.36 -21.04 16.28
CA PHE A 96 -7.55 -20.36 16.87
C PHE A 96 -8.03 -19.04 16.23
N GLY A 97 -7.59 -18.70 15.01
CA GLY A 97 -8.14 -17.57 14.25
C GLY A 97 -9.59 -17.78 13.74
N PRO A 98 -10.38 -16.71 13.54
CA PRO A 98 -11.83 -16.79 13.21
C PRO A 98 -12.18 -17.25 11.76
N GLY A 99 -11.26 -17.88 11.02
CA GLY A 99 -11.46 -18.28 9.62
C GLY A 99 -10.88 -17.28 8.61
N ILE A 100 -10.35 -17.78 7.47
CA ILE A 100 -9.48 -17.01 6.54
C ILE A 100 -10.20 -15.78 6.01
N ASN A 101 -9.67 -14.59 6.30
CA ASN A 101 -10.18 -13.34 5.75
C ASN A 101 -9.58 -13.10 4.35
N LYS A 102 -10.33 -13.47 3.30
CA LYS A 102 -9.90 -13.35 1.91
C LYS A 102 -9.62 -11.89 1.49
N ASP A 103 -10.39 -10.94 1.99
CA ASP A 103 -10.22 -9.52 1.66
C ASP A 103 -8.90 -8.98 2.23
N LEU A 104 -8.55 -9.40 3.44
CA LEU A 104 -7.27 -9.09 4.05
C LEU A 104 -6.10 -9.65 3.24
N VAL A 105 -6.18 -10.93 2.84
CA VAL A 105 -5.15 -11.57 2.02
C VAL A 105 -5.01 -10.85 0.67
N ALA A 106 -6.13 -10.47 0.04
CA ALA A 106 -6.13 -9.71 -1.21
C ALA A 106 -5.50 -8.32 -1.04
N PHE A 107 -5.82 -7.61 0.05
CA PHE A 107 -5.23 -6.33 0.39
C PHE A 107 -3.72 -6.44 0.59
N MET A 108 -3.26 -7.35 1.45
CA MET A 108 -1.84 -7.53 1.76
C MET A 108 -1.02 -8.03 0.56
N SER A 109 -1.61 -8.89 -0.29
CA SER A 109 -0.96 -9.32 -1.54
C SER A 109 -0.74 -8.16 -2.49
N LYS A 110 -1.70 -7.22 -2.57
CA LYS A 110 -1.59 -6.00 -3.37
C LYS A 110 -0.65 -4.97 -2.72
N TRP A 111 -0.49 -4.98 -1.40
CA TRP A 111 0.30 -4.00 -0.65
C TRP A 111 1.78 -3.93 -1.07
N ASN A 112 2.40 -5.05 -1.42
CA ASN A 112 3.78 -5.05 -1.93
C ASN A 112 3.96 -4.23 -3.21
N SER A 113 2.95 -4.27 -4.10
CA SER A 113 2.93 -3.41 -5.30
C SER A 113 2.72 -1.92 -4.97
N ILE A 114 2.19 -1.60 -3.78
CA ILE A 114 1.98 -0.23 -3.30
C ILE A 114 3.28 0.32 -2.67
N LYS A 115 4.06 -0.51 -1.97
CA LYS A 115 5.37 -0.11 -1.40
C LYS A 115 6.38 0.22 -2.49
N GLU A 116 6.41 -0.54 -3.58
CA GLU A 116 7.20 -0.20 -4.79
C GLU A 116 6.75 1.14 -5.39
N ARG A 117 5.44 1.43 -5.42
CA ARG A 117 4.88 2.71 -5.86
C ARG A 117 5.23 3.87 -4.92
N ALA A 118 5.32 3.63 -3.61
CA ALA A 118 5.68 4.63 -2.61
C ALA A 118 7.18 4.93 -2.59
N ALA A 119 8.03 3.90 -2.72
CA ALA A 119 9.48 4.04 -2.86
C ALA A 119 9.85 4.79 -4.16
N LEU A 120 9.16 4.50 -5.28
CA LEU A 120 9.31 5.29 -6.51
C LEU A 120 8.80 6.73 -6.36
N ALA A 121 7.73 6.98 -5.59
CA ALA A 121 7.22 8.33 -5.36
C ALA A 121 8.17 9.17 -4.51
N GLN A 122 8.84 8.54 -3.53
CA GLN A 122 9.88 9.16 -2.72
C GLN A 122 11.15 9.40 -3.54
N ALA A 123 11.57 8.43 -4.37
CA ALA A 123 12.71 8.55 -5.28
C ALA A 123 12.53 9.69 -6.30
N LEU A 124 11.33 9.83 -6.88
CA LEU A 124 11.01 10.92 -7.80
C LEU A 124 10.95 12.30 -7.10
N ARG A 125 10.60 12.34 -5.81
CA ARG A 125 10.66 13.55 -4.97
C ARG A 125 12.11 14.00 -4.71
N THR A 126 13.02 13.06 -4.48
CA THR A 126 14.44 13.33 -4.26
C THR A 126 15.18 13.71 -5.54
N GLU A 127 14.74 13.21 -6.70
CA GLU A 127 15.37 13.54 -7.98
C GLU A 127 14.99 14.95 -8.47
N ASN A 128 13.77 15.46 -8.23
CA ASN A 128 13.32 16.71 -8.88
C ASN A 128 12.35 17.58 -8.03
N PRO A 129 12.86 18.29 -7.01
CA PRO A 129 12.06 19.23 -6.20
C PRO A 129 11.66 20.54 -6.93
N ARG A 130 11.98 20.71 -8.22
CA ARG A 130 11.77 21.97 -9.00
C ARG A 130 10.82 21.85 -10.20
N PHE A 131 10.20 20.69 -10.41
CA PHE A 131 9.31 20.53 -11.57
C PHE A 131 7.99 21.27 -11.39
N THR A 132 7.60 22.05 -12.41
CA THR A 132 6.26 22.63 -12.51
C THR A 132 5.22 21.52 -12.78
N PRO A 133 3.92 21.78 -12.55
CA PRO A 133 2.85 20.82 -12.85
C PRO A 133 2.90 20.27 -14.29
N GLU A 134 3.24 21.10 -15.28
CA GLU A 134 3.35 20.72 -16.69
C GLU A 134 4.53 19.77 -16.93
N GLN A 135 5.68 20.04 -16.29
CA GLN A 135 6.86 19.20 -16.39
C GLN A 135 6.61 17.81 -15.80
N TRP A 136 5.83 17.72 -14.72
CA TRP A 136 5.36 16.46 -14.19
C TRP A 136 4.44 15.72 -15.15
N ILE A 137 3.54 16.42 -15.85
CA ILE A 137 2.65 15.80 -16.83
C ILE A 137 3.44 15.27 -18.03
N ASP A 138 4.40 16.03 -18.54
CA ASP A 138 5.21 15.61 -19.68
C ASP A 138 6.11 14.43 -19.31
N LYS A 139 6.65 14.42 -18.08
CA LYS A 139 7.35 13.25 -17.54
C LYS A 139 6.44 12.03 -17.44
N GLY A 140 5.20 12.21 -17.00
CA GLY A 140 4.20 11.15 -16.98
C GLY A 140 3.88 10.60 -18.37
N LYS A 141 3.88 11.46 -19.40
CA LYS A 141 3.65 11.07 -20.80
C LYS A 141 4.78 10.25 -21.42
N GLU A 142 6.02 10.37 -20.92
CA GLU A 142 7.13 9.49 -21.33
C GLU A 142 6.84 8.02 -21.00
N PHE A 143 6.17 7.80 -19.86
CA PHE A 143 5.83 6.47 -19.35
C PHE A 143 4.44 6.00 -19.78
N PHE A 144 3.51 6.91 -20.04
CA PHE A 144 2.14 6.61 -20.44
C PHE A 144 1.73 7.46 -21.64
N ASN A 145 1.52 6.82 -22.80
CA ASN A 145 1.02 7.51 -23.98
C ASN A 145 -0.52 7.61 -23.90
N PRO A 146 -1.10 8.81 -23.75
CA PRO A 146 -2.55 8.95 -23.60
C PRO A 146 -3.33 8.66 -24.89
N SER A 147 -2.71 8.86 -26.06
CA SER A 147 -3.36 8.77 -27.37
C SER A 147 -3.66 7.33 -27.80
N ASN A 148 -2.85 6.37 -27.37
CA ASN A 148 -3.08 4.94 -27.60
C ASN A 148 -3.23 4.14 -26.30
N GLY A 149 -3.14 4.83 -25.16
CA GLY A 149 -3.16 4.31 -23.81
C GLY A 149 -2.02 3.35 -23.46
N LYS A 150 -1.03 3.12 -24.32
CA LYS A 150 0.08 2.19 -24.02
C LYS A 150 0.95 2.78 -22.91
N THR A 151 1.28 1.94 -21.93
CA THR A 151 2.13 2.31 -20.80
C THR A 151 3.43 1.51 -20.86
N LYS A 152 4.57 2.20 -20.75
CA LYS A 152 5.89 1.58 -20.54
C LYS A 152 6.09 1.25 -19.07
N ASP A 153 5.62 2.14 -18.19
CA ASP A 153 5.73 1.99 -16.74
C ASP A 153 4.54 2.65 -16.06
N TYR A 154 3.55 1.82 -15.71
CA TYR A 154 2.29 2.27 -15.13
C TYR A 154 2.49 2.99 -13.79
N ILE A 155 3.49 2.57 -13.02
CA ILE A 155 3.75 3.09 -11.68
C ILE A 155 4.35 4.49 -11.78
N ARG A 156 5.38 4.67 -12.62
CA ARG A 156 6.01 5.98 -12.85
C ARG A 156 5.03 7.00 -13.40
N ALA A 157 4.21 6.61 -14.38
CA ALA A 157 3.18 7.48 -14.94
C ALA A 157 2.20 7.99 -13.87
N LYS A 158 1.68 7.08 -13.03
CA LYS A 158 0.70 7.41 -11.98
C LYS A 158 1.25 8.40 -10.95
N ILE A 159 2.52 8.25 -10.59
CA ILE A 159 3.20 9.12 -9.63
C ILE A 159 3.35 10.52 -10.20
N CYS A 160 3.82 10.63 -11.44
CA CYS A 160 4.02 11.91 -12.11
C CYS A 160 2.73 12.74 -12.15
N PHE A 161 1.61 12.11 -12.55
CA PHE A 161 0.31 12.81 -12.58
C PHE A 161 -0.24 13.16 -11.19
N LYS A 162 0.03 12.33 -10.17
CA LYS A 162 -0.34 12.67 -8.78
C LYS A 162 0.43 13.88 -8.25
N GLN A 163 1.72 14.01 -8.58
CA GLN A 163 2.50 15.17 -8.16
C GLN A 163 1.97 16.46 -8.81
N ALA A 164 1.63 16.43 -10.10
CA ALA A 164 1.03 17.59 -10.77
C ALA A 164 -0.26 18.08 -10.09
N ILE A 165 -1.13 17.17 -9.63
CA ILE A 165 -2.37 17.50 -8.91
C ILE A 165 -2.10 18.13 -7.53
N ILE A 166 -1.02 17.72 -6.85
CA ILE A 166 -0.65 18.26 -5.53
C ILE A 166 -0.24 19.74 -5.65
N PHE A 167 0.47 20.11 -6.71
CA PHE A 167 0.88 21.50 -6.95
C PHE A 167 -0.27 22.36 -7.48
N GLU A 168 -1.10 21.82 -8.37
CA GLU A 168 -2.28 22.49 -8.90
C GLU A 168 -3.51 21.57 -8.88
N ASN A 169 -4.35 21.74 -7.86
CA ASN A 169 -5.54 20.91 -7.65
C ASN A 169 -6.61 21.07 -8.76
N THR A 170 -6.47 22.06 -9.64
CA THR A 170 -7.34 22.33 -10.79
C THR A 170 -6.84 21.73 -12.10
N HIS A 171 -5.71 21.00 -12.09
CA HIS A 171 -5.12 20.50 -13.33
C HIS A 171 -5.87 19.29 -13.90
N GLU A 172 -6.91 19.56 -14.70
CA GLU A 172 -7.83 18.54 -15.24
C GLU A 172 -7.12 17.45 -16.07
N LEU A 173 -6.09 17.79 -16.85
CA LEU A 173 -5.34 16.79 -17.63
C LEU A 173 -4.65 15.74 -16.76
N ALA A 174 -4.10 16.12 -15.60
CA ALA A 174 -3.45 15.17 -14.70
C ALA A 174 -4.48 14.22 -14.06
N LYS A 175 -5.66 14.75 -13.70
CA LYS A 175 -6.79 13.94 -13.21
C LYS A 175 -7.29 12.96 -14.27
N ILE A 176 -7.41 13.41 -15.52
CA ILE A 176 -7.83 12.56 -16.66
C ILE A 176 -6.83 11.42 -16.90
N HIS A 177 -5.53 11.70 -16.97
CA HIS A 177 -4.52 10.65 -17.14
C HIS A 177 -4.46 9.70 -15.95
N LEU A 178 -4.60 10.21 -14.73
CA LEU A 178 -4.68 9.39 -13.51
C LEU A 178 -5.93 8.50 -13.51
N PHE A 179 -7.06 9.01 -13.99
CA PHE A 179 -8.30 8.26 -14.16
C PHE A 179 -8.15 7.16 -15.22
N MET A 180 -7.57 7.48 -16.38
CA MET A 180 -7.28 6.51 -17.45
C MET A 180 -6.38 5.36 -16.96
N LEU A 181 -5.38 5.69 -16.14
CA LEU A 181 -4.54 4.68 -15.50
C LEU A 181 -5.38 3.82 -14.54
N ASN A 182 -6.12 4.42 -13.61
CA ASN A 182 -6.91 3.70 -12.61
C ASN A 182 -7.99 2.78 -13.22
N GLN A 183 -8.64 3.19 -14.31
CA GLN A 183 -9.61 2.41 -15.07
C GLN A 183 -8.98 1.15 -15.72
N ARG A 184 -7.73 1.25 -16.20
CA ARG A 184 -7.00 0.08 -16.74
C ARG A 184 -6.53 -0.90 -15.68
N SER A 185 -6.54 -0.53 -14.39
CA SER A 185 -6.23 -1.48 -13.29
C SER A 185 -7.43 -2.32 -12.85
N LEU A 186 -8.61 -2.11 -13.44
CA LEU A 186 -9.87 -2.80 -13.14
C LEU A 186 -10.47 -3.57 -14.34
N ASP A 187 -9.72 -3.76 -15.44
CA ASP A 187 -10.08 -4.50 -16.67
C ASP A 187 -11.47 -4.19 -17.28
N ASN A 188 -11.54 -3.44 -18.40
CA ASN A 188 -12.40 -3.78 -19.57
C ASN A 188 -12.40 -2.72 -20.68
N ALA A 189 -12.38 -3.21 -21.92
CA ALA A 189 -12.09 -2.51 -23.17
C ALA A 189 -13.21 -1.61 -23.76
N ASN A 190 -14.27 -1.26 -23.03
CA ASN A 190 -15.48 -0.71 -23.67
C ASN A 190 -15.85 0.76 -23.34
N ALA A 191 -15.02 1.49 -22.60
CA ALA A 191 -15.30 2.90 -22.27
C ALA A 191 -14.65 3.93 -23.22
N TRP A 192 -13.74 3.51 -24.11
CA TRP A 192 -12.97 4.42 -24.97
C TRP A 192 -13.78 5.02 -26.12
N ASN A 193 -14.80 4.32 -26.64
CA ASN A 193 -15.58 4.75 -27.81
C ASN A 193 -16.63 5.85 -27.54
N LYS A 194 -16.68 6.44 -26.33
CA LYS A 194 -17.65 7.51 -26.02
C LYS A 194 -17.03 8.80 -25.48
N LEU A 195 -15.79 8.77 -24.96
CA LEU A 195 -15.11 9.97 -24.43
C LEU A 195 -13.94 10.43 -25.32
N GLY A 196 -13.28 9.52 -26.04
CA GLY A 196 -12.20 9.87 -26.97
C GLY A 196 -12.67 10.73 -28.15
N ASP A 197 -13.87 10.44 -28.66
CA ASP A 197 -14.41 11.14 -29.83
C ASP A 197 -14.83 12.58 -29.52
N ASN A 198 -15.33 12.88 -28.32
CA ASN A 198 -15.74 14.26 -28.01
C ASN A 198 -14.56 15.20 -27.74
N TYR A 199 -13.43 14.70 -27.21
CA TYR A 199 -12.27 15.55 -26.87
C TYR A 199 -11.27 15.74 -28.03
N PHE A 200 -11.14 14.76 -28.94
CA PHE A 200 -10.24 14.87 -30.10
C PHE A 200 -10.84 15.65 -31.27
N PHE A 201 -12.17 15.65 -31.44
CA PHE A 201 -12.82 16.38 -32.54
C PHE A 201 -12.95 17.90 -32.28
N GLU A 202 -13.07 18.35 -31.03
CA GLU A 202 -13.18 19.79 -30.74
C GLU A 202 -11.87 20.55 -30.94
N LYS A 203 -10.71 19.91 -30.71
CA LYS A 203 -9.40 20.58 -30.80
C LYS A 203 -8.85 20.68 -32.22
N ASN A 204 -9.36 19.89 -33.17
CA ASN A 204 -8.94 19.88 -34.57
C ASN A 204 -9.84 20.72 -35.50
N ARG A 205 -10.83 21.45 -34.98
CA ARG A 205 -11.70 22.36 -35.76
C ARG A 205 -11.22 23.82 -35.79
N LYS A 206 -10.09 24.12 -35.15
CA LYS A 206 -9.45 25.44 -35.14
C LYS A 206 -7.98 25.34 -35.52
N LYS A 207 -7.70 24.95 -36.77
CA LYS A 207 -6.51 25.33 -37.53
C LYS A 207 -6.89 25.42 -38.99
#